data_AF-A0A821XVA3-F1
#
_entry.id   AF-A0A821XVA3-F1
#
_cell.length_a   1.000
_cell.length_b   1.000
_cell.length_c   1.000
_cell.angle_alpha   90.00
_cell.angle_beta   90.00
_cell.angle_gamma   90.00
#
_symmetry.space_group_name_H-M   'P 1'
#
loop_
_entity.id
_entity.type
_entity.pdbx_description
1 polymer ?
#
loop_
_entity_poly.entity_id
_entity_poly.type
_entity_poly.pdbx_seq_one_letter_code
_entity_poly.pdbx_strand_id
1 'polypeptide(L)'
;YDEHYFLPDPEDFILEFFPYKSEWQLLESPITLLEFEQLPFVRSLFFHYHLSFVNQQHAVIQTDNRGACDIKLRMPDSLKHRLAFHFHLRFSNISNTTGHIDESIDFQGVKLERYVLHTVQDDLVSFNIHVPQEGDYFIEIFASLVEPDPNPYGQSFKLKCVCKYRIVCQQLIQRMHPLPACASGEWGPTKAIRHFNIHPLTHFQSIFETNHLPIIIKFQCPKILKFHGKLNSNQYSSVQNNNTMPNAAIPNVLDKYVKYEYNEHDLIITFIIQLPKEGQYGLDIYARDPEYQTEKRTMSHCCKYIINYSKTSILSVPSTVETNNNNNNNLYHDYSFDNSKSNGQQRILSPRTNRSNNKVERSLSPRSISSNCSSLLPIPKIGGNTNLLSQFGMHPISHPDPSITLRSTNYIELQFQIRKMVDFSFDLIYHHTLNDLSSRTPSINLNQRLTAADYVTIKPNGFNVIFILNLPKQGVYTFTIYAATTNACNDKQIGINEQTDLPAVFTYLIRYV
;
A
#
# COMPACT_ATOMS: atom_id res chain seq x y z
N TYR A 1 29.02 -6.50 9.01
CA TYR A 1 29.00 -6.80 10.45
C TYR A 1 27.61 -6.47 10.94
N ASP A 2 27.01 -7.34 11.72
CA ASP A 2 25.73 -7.12 12.41
C ASP A 2 26.03 -7.45 13.88
N GLU A 3 25.91 -6.43 14.74
CA GLU A 3 26.44 -6.46 16.12
C GLU A 3 25.66 -7.43 17.00
N HIS A 4 24.40 -7.70 16.66
CA HIS A 4 23.54 -8.66 17.36
C HIS A 4 24.16 -10.07 17.43
N TYR A 5 24.98 -10.48 16.46
CA TYR A 5 25.62 -11.80 16.46
C TYR A 5 26.99 -11.84 17.16
N PHE A 6 27.37 -10.79 17.91
CA PHE A 6 28.60 -10.76 18.71
C PHE A 6 28.26 -10.74 20.21
N LEU A 7 28.50 -11.88 20.88
CA LEU A 7 28.09 -12.12 22.27
C LEU A 7 26.58 -11.84 22.51
N PRO A 8 25.67 -12.48 21.72
CA PRO A 8 24.23 -12.32 21.91
C PRO A 8 23.79 -12.83 23.30
N ASP A 9 22.66 -12.29 23.77
CA ASP A 9 21.93 -12.87 24.89
C ASP A 9 21.38 -14.26 24.49
N PRO A 10 21.60 -15.32 25.27
CA PRO A 10 21.02 -16.65 25.03
C PRO A 10 19.51 -16.64 24.78
N GLU A 11 18.74 -15.85 25.53
CA GLU A 11 17.27 -15.78 25.46
C GLU A 11 16.78 -15.13 24.15
N ASP A 12 17.55 -14.17 23.61
CA ASP A 12 17.31 -13.62 22.27
C ASP A 12 17.78 -14.59 21.16
N PHE A 13 18.95 -15.21 21.34
CA PHE A 13 19.60 -16.01 20.29
C PHE A 13 18.86 -17.31 19.97
N ILE A 14 18.25 -17.95 20.98
CA ILE A 14 17.46 -19.17 20.79
C ILE A 14 16.24 -18.95 19.89
N LEU A 15 15.74 -17.71 19.74
CA LEU A 15 14.62 -17.38 18.86
C LEU A 15 15.01 -17.32 17.37
N GLU A 16 16.30 -17.21 17.02
CA GLU A 16 16.79 -17.35 15.64
C GLU A 16 17.47 -18.70 15.36
N PHE A 17 18.13 -19.33 16.35
CA PHE A 17 18.97 -20.50 16.13
C PHE A 17 18.86 -21.58 17.22
N PHE A 18 18.29 -22.73 16.88
CA PHE A 18 18.42 -23.94 17.70
C PHE A 18 19.80 -24.60 17.51
N PRO A 19 20.61 -24.78 18.57
CA PRO A 19 21.92 -25.40 18.45
C PRO A 19 21.84 -26.93 18.33
N TYR A 20 22.82 -27.53 17.66
CA TYR A 20 22.95 -29.00 17.53
C TYR A 20 23.10 -29.74 18.88
N LYS A 21 23.44 -29.00 19.94
CA LYS A 21 23.65 -29.51 21.29
C LYS A 21 22.85 -28.69 22.30
N SER A 22 22.16 -29.36 23.21
CA SER A 22 21.35 -28.69 24.25
C SER A 22 22.22 -27.85 25.19
N GLU A 23 23.44 -28.30 25.54
CA GLU A 23 24.34 -27.51 26.40
C GLU A 23 24.87 -26.21 25.76
N TRP A 24 24.63 -25.99 24.46
CA TRP A 24 24.99 -24.75 23.76
C TRP A 24 23.85 -23.74 23.67
N GLN A 25 22.67 -24.03 24.24
CA GLN A 25 21.60 -23.04 24.35
C GLN A 25 21.92 -21.95 25.36
N LEU A 26 22.70 -22.27 26.41
CA LEU A 26 23.12 -21.37 27.50
C LEU A 26 21.99 -20.71 28.33
N LEU A 27 20.73 -21.10 28.10
CA LEU A 27 19.55 -20.72 28.88
C LEU A 27 19.59 -21.31 30.31
N GLU A 28 18.89 -20.68 31.26
CA GLU A 28 18.65 -21.27 32.59
C GLU A 28 17.76 -22.53 32.50
N SER A 29 16.82 -22.55 31.54
CA SER A 29 15.95 -23.70 31.25
C SER A 29 16.01 -24.03 29.75
N PRO A 30 16.87 -24.97 29.31
CA PRO A 30 16.97 -25.37 27.92
C PRO A 30 15.66 -25.94 27.34
N ILE A 31 15.29 -25.49 26.15
CA ILE A 31 14.08 -25.91 25.42
C ILE A 31 14.34 -27.08 24.47
N THR A 32 13.30 -27.84 24.15
CA THR A 32 13.35 -28.88 23.12
C THR A 32 13.24 -28.29 21.70
N LEU A 33 13.61 -29.09 20.69
CA LEU A 33 13.39 -28.73 19.29
C LEU A 33 11.91 -28.48 18.97
N LEU A 34 11.01 -29.25 19.58
CA LEU A 34 9.56 -29.12 19.38
C LEU A 34 9.01 -27.80 19.96
N GLU A 35 9.59 -27.29 21.04
CA GLU A 35 9.25 -25.98 21.60
C GLU A 35 9.85 -24.87 20.73
N PHE A 36 11.09 -25.00 20.27
CA PHE A 36 11.69 -24.07 19.31
C PHE A 36 10.88 -23.96 18.00
N GLU A 37 10.42 -25.08 17.44
CA GLU A 37 9.58 -25.12 16.23
C GLU A 37 8.20 -24.44 16.43
N GLN A 38 7.81 -24.16 17.68
CA GLN A 38 6.61 -23.39 18.01
C GLN A 38 6.89 -21.88 18.20
N LEU A 39 8.15 -21.43 18.36
CA LEU A 39 8.48 -20.02 18.61
C LEU A 39 8.31 -19.14 17.36
N PRO A 40 7.90 -17.86 17.48
CA PRO A 40 7.73 -16.97 16.33
C PRO A 40 9.06 -16.72 15.64
N PHE A 41 9.08 -16.84 14.30
CA PHE A 41 10.28 -16.54 13.53
C PHE A 41 10.62 -15.05 13.62
N VAL A 42 11.80 -14.71 14.12
CA VAL A 42 12.32 -13.33 14.25
C VAL A 42 13.58 -13.11 13.41
N ARG A 43 14.15 -11.90 13.52
CA ARG A 43 15.44 -11.47 12.95
C ARG A 43 16.15 -10.51 13.89
N SER A 44 17.47 -10.34 13.75
CA SER A 44 18.29 -9.35 14.47
C SER A 44 17.67 -7.95 14.63
N LEU A 45 16.85 -7.49 13.68
CA LEU A 45 16.17 -6.19 13.76
C LEU A 45 14.99 -6.13 14.74
N PHE A 46 14.44 -7.26 15.16
CA PHE A 46 13.47 -7.33 16.25
C PHE A 46 14.13 -6.86 17.56
N PHE A 47 15.28 -7.46 17.87
CA PHE A 47 16.10 -7.14 19.05
C PHE A 47 16.77 -5.78 18.97
N HIS A 48 17.31 -5.40 17.81
CA HIS A 48 17.93 -4.09 17.58
C HIS A 48 16.94 -2.90 17.69
N TYR A 49 15.64 -3.14 17.49
CA TYR A 49 14.58 -2.16 17.76
C TYR A 49 13.89 -2.38 19.12
N HIS A 50 14.41 -3.28 19.94
CA HIS A 50 13.88 -3.69 21.25
C HIS A 50 12.37 -3.98 21.21
N LEU A 51 11.93 -4.68 20.16
CA LEU A 51 10.55 -5.11 20.03
C LEU A 51 10.25 -6.25 21.01
N SER A 52 9.00 -6.32 21.45
CA SER A 52 8.52 -7.41 22.31
C SER A 52 7.12 -7.86 21.91
N PHE A 53 6.86 -9.16 22.04
CA PHE A 53 5.54 -9.74 21.80
C PHE A 53 4.57 -9.36 22.93
N VAL A 54 3.33 -9.01 22.59
CA VAL A 54 2.31 -8.64 23.59
C VAL A 54 1.27 -9.75 23.76
N ASN A 55 0.96 -10.51 22.71
CA ASN A 55 -0.08 -11.55 22.72
C ASN A 55 0.29 -12.85 21.98
N GLN A 56 1.12 -12.80 20.93
CA GLN A 56 1.46 -13.97 20.10
C GLN A 56 2.90 -14.45 20.34
N GLN A 57 3.05 -15.41 21.25
CA GLN A 57 4.31 -16.10 21.57
C GLN A 57 4.51 -17.43 20.82
N HIS A 58 3.64 -17.76 19.84
CA HIS A 58 3.80 -18.93 18.97
C HIS A 58 3.81 -18.52 17.49
N ALA A 59 4.58 -19.23 16.65
CA ALA A 59 4.62 -19.02 15.20
C ALA A 59 3.29 -19.30 14.49
N VAL A 60 2.44 -20.16 15.06
CA VAL A 60 1.16 -20.58 14.47
C VAL A 60 0.00 -20.00 15.26
N ILE A 61 -0.72 -19.07 14.64
CA ILE A 61 -1.88 -18.39 15.20
C ILE A 61 -3.14 -19.02 14.59
N GLN A 62 -4.06 -19.50 15.42
CA GLN A 62 -5.39 -19.91 14.97
C GLN A 62 -6.31 -18.68 14.91
N THR A 63 -7.16 -18.57 13.90
CA THR A 63 -8.24 -17.57 13.90
C THR A 63 -9.44 -18.05 14.73
N ASP A 64 -10.32 -17.12 15.08
CA ASP A 64 -11.70 -17.47 15.45
C ASP A 64 -12.51 -17.98 14.23
N ASN A 65 -13.79 -18.28 14.46
CA ASN A 65 -14.72 -18.76 13.43
C ASN A 65 -15.25 -17.66 12.46
N ARG A 66 -14.75 -16.42 12.60
CA ARG A 66 -14.90 -15.30 11.67
C ARG A 66 -13.60 -15.03 10.90
N GLY A 67 -12.58 -15.88 11.04
CA GLY A 67 -11.27 -15.65 10.43
C GLY A 67 -10.47 -14.53 11.10
N ALA A 68 -10.85 -14.09 12.31
CA ALA A 68 -10.19 -13.01 13.03
C ALA A 68 -9.04 -13.51 13.94
N CYS A 69 -7.93 -12.78 13.92
CA CYS A 69 -6.84 -12.88 14.90
C CYS A 69 -6.08 -11.55 14.98
N ASP A 70 -5.26 -11.36 16.02
CA ASP A 70 -4.43 -10.15 16.19
C ASP A 70 -2.97 -10.48 16.50
N ILE A 71 -2.05 -9.67 15.97
CA ILE A 71 -0.63 -9.66 16.34
C ILE A 71 -0.32 -8.28 16.91
N LYS A 72 0.15 -8.25 18.15
CA LYS A 72 0.52 -7.02 18.87
C LYS A 72 1.99 -7.07 19.27
N LEU A 73 2.72 -6.05 18.82
CA LEU A 73 4.12 -5.82 19.16
C LEU A 73 4.22 -4.52 19.96
N ARG A 74 5.10 -4.50 20.96
CA ARG A 74 5.49 -3.31 21.70
C ARG A 74 6.86 -2.83 21.22
N MET A 75 7.02 -1.51 21.09
CA MET A 75 8.28 -0.81 20.81
C MET A 75 8.62 0.17 21.96
N PRO A 76 9.91 0.49 22.20
CA PRO A 76 10.31 1.40 23.26
C PRO A 76 9.89 2.86 22.98
N ASP A 77 9.69 3.64 24.04
CA ASP A 77 9.29 5.07 23.98
C ASP A 77 10.17 5.91 23.03
N SER A 78 11.48 5.65 23.04
CA SER A 78 12.48 6.33 22.21
C SER A 78 12.27 6.16 20.69
N LEU A 79 11.53 5.14 20.27
CA LEU A 79 11.32 4.81 18.86
C LEU A 79 9.91 5.14 18.34
N LYS A 80 8.95 5.48 19.21
CA LYS A 80 7.54 5.78 18.87
C LYS A 80 7.36 6.74 17.69
N HIS A 81 8.19 7.78 17.64
CA HIS A 81 8.13 8.84 16.63
C HIS A 81 9.17 8.68 15.50
N ARG A 82 9.83 7.52 15.39
CA ARG A 82 10.84 7.24 14.34
C ARG A 82 10.65 5.88 13.66
N LEU A 83 10.13 4.87 14.34
CA LEU A 83 9.96 3.55 13.74
C LEU A 83 8.72 3.54 12.83
N ALA A 84 8.91 3.05 11.60
CA ALA A 84 7.84 2.78 10.65
C ALA A 84 7.69 1.27 10.43
N PHE A 85 6.44 0.82 10.37
CA PHE A 85 6.10 -0.58 10.16
C PHE A 85 5.40 -0.78 8.82
N HIS A 86 5.67 -1.92 8.20
CA HIS A 86 4.99 -2.41 7.01
C HIS A 86 4.76 -3.92 7.14
N PHE A 87 3.85 -4.48 6.37
CA PHE A 87 3.57 -5.92 6.41
C PHE A 87 3.17 -6.44 5.03
N HIS A 88 3.38 -7.73 4.81
CA HIS A 88 2.77 -8.48 3.71
C HIS A 88 1.94 -9.61 4.29
N LEU A 89 0.74 -9.84 3.75
CA LEU A 89 -0.09 -11.02 4.02
C LEU A 89 -0.24 -11.80 2.72
N ARG A 90 0.05 -13.10 2.75
CA ARG A 90 -0.06 -14.03 1.62
C ARG A 90 -0.95 -15.21 2.01
N PHE A 91 -1.70 -15.76 1.06
CA PHE A 91 -2.43 -17.02 1.21
C PHE A 91 -1.64 -18.15 0.55
N SER A 92 -1.52 -19.29 1.24
CA SER A 92 -0.83 -20.48 0.77
C SER A 92 -1.84 -21.49 0.22
N ASN A 93 -2.00 -21.53 -1.10
CA ASN A 93 -2.84 -22.52 -1.75
C ASN A 93 -2.01 -23.75 -2.13
N ILE A 94 -2.37 -24.93 -1.63
CA ILE A 94 -1.71 -26.19 -2.02
C ILE A 94 -2.32 -26.66 -3.35
N SER A 95 -1.53 -26.63 -4.42
CA SER A 95 -1.96 -27.15 -5.72
C SER A 95 -2.12 -28.67 -5.67
N ASN A 96 -3.37 -29.14 -5.51
CA ASN A 96 -3.75 -30.55 -5.57
C ASN A 96 -3.28 -31.28 -6.86
N THR A 97 -2.97 -30.53 -7.93
CA THR A 97 -2.57 -31.06 -9.23
C THR A 97 -1.05 -31.20 -9.39
N THR A 98 -0.25 -30.48 -8.61
CA THR A 98 1.22 -30.40 -8.82
C THR A 98 2.07 -30.44 -7.54
N GLY A 99 1.48 -30.36 -6.35
CA GLY A 99 2.22 -30.31 -5.08
C GLY A 99 2.99 -29.00 -4.83
N HIS A 100 2.96 -28.05 -5.77
CA HIS A 100 3.50 -26.72 -5.55
C HIS A 100 2.57 -25.90 -4.63
N ILE A 101 3.19 -25.14 -3.73
CA ILE A 101 2.51 -24.08 -2.98
C ILE A 101 2.42 -22.86 -3.91
N ASP A 102 1.20 -22.37 -4.14
CA ASP A 102 0.93 -21.14 -4.87
C ASP A 102 0.59 -20.03 -3.85
N GLU A 103 1.42 -18.99 -3.80
CA GLU A 103 1.26 -17.88 -2.85
C GLU A 103 0.47 -16.72 -3.47
N SER A 104 -0.80 -16.57 -3.12
CA SER A 104 -1.59 -15.41 -3.57
C SER A 104 -1.42 -14.20 -2.64
N ILE A 105 -1.32 -13.01 -3.24
CA ILE A 105 -1.31 -11.71 -2.53
C ILE A 105 -2.68 -11.01 -2.56
N ASP A 106 -3.65 -11.62 -3.23
CA ASP A 106 -5.04 -11.16 -3.33
C ASP A 106 -6.02 -12.34 -3.22
N PHE A 107 -7.26 -11.99 -2.93
CA PHE A 107 -8.42 -12.87 -2.95
C PHE A 107 -9.49 -12.21 -3.83
N GLN A 108 -9.91 -12.89 -4.91
CA GLN A 108 -10.93 -12.39 -5.85
C GLN A 108 -10.62 -10.99 -6.43
N GLY A 109 -9.35 -10.66 -6.67
CA GLY A 109 -8.89 -9.35 -7.14
C GLY A 109 -8.75 -8.30 -6.03
N VAL A 110 -8.97 -8.65 -4.76
CA VAL A 110 -8.82 -7.78 -3.60
C VAL A 110 -7.55 -8.16 -2.84
N LYS A 111 -6.54 -7.26 -2.84
CA LYS A 111 -5.31 -7.45 -2.08
C LYS A 111 -5.55 -7.87 -0.63
N LEU A 112 -4.83 -8.88 -0.16
CA LEU A 112 -4.91 -9.41 1.21
C LEU A 112 -4.53 -8.36 2.27
N GLU A 113 -3.69 -7.37 1.93
CA GLU A 113 -3.41 -6.19 2.75
C GLU A 113 -4.68 -5.47 3.24
N ARG A 114 -5.79 -5.53 2.48
CA ARG A 114 -7.06 -4.89 2.85
C ARG A 114 -7.85 -5.67 3.90
N TYR A 115 -7.42 -6.86 4.28
CA TYR A 115 -7.99 -7.66 5.36
C TYR A 115 -7.19 -7.53 6.67
N VAL A 116 -6.28 -6.55 6.75
CA VAL A 116 -5.46 -6.24 7.93
C VAL A 116 -5.64 -4.79 8.36
N LEU A 117 -6.17 -4.58 9.56
CA LEU A 117 -6.15 -3.32 10.27
C LEU A 117 -4.80 -3.16 10.98
N HIS A 118 -3.84 -2.54 10.29
CA HIS A 118 -2.57 -2.09 10.89
C HIS A 118 -2.75 -0.72 11.55
N THR A 119 -2.51 -0.63 12.86
CA THR A 119 -2.55 0.62 13.65
C THR A 119 -1.30 0.74 14.53
N VAL A 120 -0.92 1.99 14.84
CA VAL A 120 0.15 2.31 15.79
C VAL A 120 -0.38 3.35 16.77
N GLN A 121 -0.53 2.95 18.03
CA GLN A 121 -0.98 3.80 19.13
C GLN A 121 0.04 3.70 20.28
N ASP A 122 0.62 4.84 20.65
CA ASP A 122 1.64 4.94 21.71
C ASP A 122 2.79 3.93 21.50
N ASP A 123 3.00 2.95 22.39
CA ASP A 123 4.02 1.89 22.25
C ASP A 123 3.54 0.66 21.46
N LEU A 124 2.25 0.60 21.16
CA LEU A 124 1.59 -0.59 20.65
C LEU A 124 1.37 -0.52 19.14
N VAL A 125 1.99 -1.46 18.43
CA VAL A 125 1.75 -1.75 17.02
C VAL A 125 0.79 -2.94 16.97
N SER A 126 -0.36 -2.77 16.32
CA SER A 126 -1.37 -3.83 16.18
C SER A 126 -1.63 -4.14 14.72
N PHE A 127 -1.63 -5.42 14.38
CA PHE A 127 -2.13 -5.96 13.11
C PHE A 127 -3.33 -6.84 13.44
N ASN A 128 -4.54 -6.40 13.11
CA ASN A 128 -5.77 -7.18 13.34
C ASN A 128 -6.20 -7.74 11.98
N ILE A 129 -6.17 -9.06 11.81
CA ILE A 129 -6.30 -9.78 10.54
C ILE A 129 -7.63 -10.53 10.50
N HIS A 130 -8.49 -10.22 9.53
CA HIS A 130 -9.79 -10.87 9.33
C HIS A 130 -9.81 -11.59 7.97
N VAL A 131 -9.38 -12.85 7.91
CA VAL A 131 -9.10 -13.52 6.62
C VAL A 131 -10.37 -13.80 5.79
N PRO A 132 -10.30 -13.72 4.44
CA PRO A 132 -11.48 -13.86 3.58
C PRO A 132 -11.96 -15.29 3.31
N GLN A 133 -11.14 -16.31 3.58
CA GLN A 133 -11.46 -17.73 3.36
C GLN A 133 -10.70 -18.62 4.35
N GLU A 134 -11.05 -19.90 4.36
CA GLU A 134 -10.37 -20.96 5.13
C GLU A 134 -9.00 -21.30 4.50
N GLY A 135 -8.10 -21.85 5.32
CA GLY A 135 -6.76 -22.30 4.93
C GLY A 135 -5.61 -21.56 5.60
N ASP A 136 -4.42 -21.67 5.00
CA ASP A 136 -3.16 -21.17 5.54
C ASP A 136 -2.77 -19.80 4.97
N TYR A 137 -2.34 -18.92 5.87
CA TYR A 137 -1.84 -17.59 5.56
C TYR A 137 -0.46 -17.39 6.18
N PHE A 138 0.37 -16.56 5.54
CA PHE A 138 1.66 -16.15 6.07
C PHE A 138 1.74 -14.63 6.12
N ILE A 139 2.03 -14.09 7.30
CA ILE A 139 2.26 -12.66 7.51
C ILE A 139 3.74 -12.41 7.81
N GLU A 140 4.31 -11.47 7.06
CA GLU A 140 5.66 -10.96 7.27
C GLU A 140 5.56 -9.51 7.77
N ILE A 141 6.10 -9.22 8.95
CA ILE A 141 6.14 -7.86 9.51
C ILE A 141 7.54 -7.30 9.32
N PHE A 142 7.63 -6.04 8.89
CA PHE A 142 8.85 -5.31 8.59
C PHE A 142 8.90 -4.02 9.40
N ALA A 143 10.10 -3.61 9.81
CA ALA A 143 10.32 -2.32 10.45
C ALA A 143 11.52 -1.59 9.84
N SER A 144 11.52 -0.26 9.95
CA SER A 144 12.63 0.60 9.52
C SER A 144 12.58 1.94 10.26
N LEU A 145 13.75 2.47 10.64
CA LEU A 145 13.85 3.83 11.17
C LEU A 145 13.61 4.86 10.07
N VAL A 146 12.74 5.82 10.35
CA VAL A 146 12.59 7.08 9.62
C VAL A 146 13.61 8.05 10.22
N GLU A 147 14.72 8.21 9.54
CA GLU A 147 15.69 9.24 9.89
C GLU A 147 15.17 10.65 9.53
N PRO A 148 15.49 11.68 10.33
CA PRO A 148 15.20 13.08 10.01
C PRO A 148 16.18 13.62 8.94
N ASP A 149 16.25 12.93 7.80
CA ASP A 149 16.92 13.39 6.59
C ASP A 149 16.20 14.67 6.08
N PRO A 150 16.91 15.77 5.73
CA PRO A 150 16.32 16.97 5.13
C PRO A 150 15.59 16.76 3.77
N ASN A 151 15.36 15.52 3.34
CA ASN A 151 14.49 15.20 2.22
C ASN A 151 13.48 14.06 2.55
N PRO A 152 12.51 14.27 3.47
CA PRO A 152 11.74 13.20 4.13
C PRO A 152 10.74 12.39 3.26
N TYR A 153 10.76 12.55 1.93
CA TYR A 153 9.74 12.02 1.02
C TYR A 153 10.32 11.22 -0.17
N GLY A 154 10.74 9.98 0.08
CA GLY A 154 10.90 8.99 -0.99
C GLY A 154 12.30 8.46 -1.29
N GLN A 155 13.22 8.45 -0.32
CA GLN A 155 14.24 7.39 -0.33
C GLN A 155 13.54 6.02 -0.25
N SER A 156 14.11 4.99 -0.87
CA SER A 156 13.59 3.62 -0.78
C SER A 156 13.90 3.05 0.62
N PHE A 157 12.89 3.05 1.50
CA PHE A 157 12.98 2.44 2.82
C PHE A 157 13.33 0.96 2.67
N LYS A 158 14.56 0.57 3.07
CA LYS A 158 15.00 -0.83 3.13
C LYS A 158 14.38 -1.52 4.34
N LEU A 159 13.06 -1.64 4.30
CA LEU A 159 12.24 -2.42 5.22
C LEU A 159 12.80 -3.85 5.27
N LYS A 160 13.32 -4.24 6.43
CA LYS A 160 13.73 -5.61 6.72
C LYS A 160 12.67 -6.27 7.59
N CYS A 161 12.43 -7.55 7.35
CA CYS A 161 11.51 -8.34 8.17
C CYS A 161 12.06 -8.42 9.61
N VAL A 162 11.19 -8.17 10.59
CA VAL A 162 11.48 -8.31 12.03
C VAL A 162 10.89 -9.59 12.60
N CYS A 163 9.68 -9.98 12.17
CA CYS A 163 9.07 -11.26 12.55
C CYS A 163 8.09 -11.79 11.49
N LYS A 164 7.77 -13.08 11.58
CA LYS A 164 6.78 -13.77 10.72
C LYS A 164 5.90 -14.71 11.54
N TYR A 165 4.66 -14.89 11.06
CA TYR A 165 3.72 -15.86 11.61
C TYR A 165 2.97 -16.61 10.49
N ARG A 166 2.58 -17.84 10.78
CA ARG A 166 1.54 -18.60 10.06
C ARG A 166 0.21 -18.33 10.75
N ILE A 167 -0.81 -17.92 10.00
CA ILE A 167 -2.19 -17.75 10.46
C ILE A 167 -3.02 -18.87 9.83
N VAL A 168 -3.80 -19.59 10.64
CA VAL A 168 -4.57 -20.77 10.22
C VAL A 168 -6.06 -20.51 10.47
N CYS A 169 -6.85 -20.54 9.41
CA CYS A 169 -8.31 -20.42 9.48
C CYS A 169 -8.96 -21.78 9.17
N GLN A 170 -9.41 -22.47 10.20
CA GLN A 170 -10.01 -23.82 10.07
C GLN A 170 -11.48 -23.80 9.63
N GLN A 171 -12.22 -22.74 9.97
CA GLN A 171 -13.64 -22.59 9.66
C GLN A 171 -14.02 -21.12 9.55
N LEU A 172 -14.79 -20.75 8.52
CA LEU A 172 -15.30 -19.39 8.32
C LEU A 172 -16.83 -19.36 8.22
N ILE A 173 -17.51 -18.95 9.29
CA ILE A 173 -18.98 -18.92 9.38
C ILE A 173 -19.59 -17.74 8.61
N GLN A 174 -18.85 -16.63 8.46
CA GLN A 174 -19.32 -15.41 7.79
C GLN A 174 -18.27 -14.91 6.79
N ARG A 175 -18.70 -14.48 5.60
CA ARG A 175 -17.82 -13.79 4.64
C ARG A 175 -17.30 -12.48 5.25
N MET A 176 -15.98 -12.39 5.43
CA MET A 176 -15.35 -11.13 5.84
C MET A 176 -15.22 -10.13 4.70
N HIS A 177 -15.29 -8.85 5.06
CA HIS A 177 -15.21 -7.74 4.12
C HIS A 177 -13.88 -6.98 4.25
N PRO A 178 -13.27 -6.59 3.11
CA PRO A 178 -12.02 -5.85 3.10
C PRO A 178 -12.25 -4.41 3.57
N LEU A 179 -11.28 -3.86 4.30
CA LEU A 179 -11.20 -2.43 4.61
C LEU A 179 -11.26 -1.58 3.33
N PRO A 180 -11.71 -0.31 3.39
CA PRO A 180 -11.82 0.58 2.23
C PRO A 180 -10.52 0.68 1.42
N ALA A 181 -10.63 0.98 0.12
CA ALA A 181 -9.52 1.02 -0.84
C ALA A 181 -8.60 2.25 -0.70
N CYS A 182 -8.11 2.48 0.51
CA CYS A 182 -7.15 3.49 0.90
C CYS A 182 -5.70 3.12 0.52
N ALA A 183 -4.78 4.07 0.73
CA ALA A 183 -3.35 3.84 0.60
C ALA A 183 -2.81 2.82 1.62
N SER A 184 -1.67 2.19 1.29
CA SER A 184 -0.96 1.26 2.19
C SER A 184 -0.29 1.99 3.37
N GLY A 185 0.17 1.20 4.36
CA GLY A 185 0.68 1.67 5.65
C GLY A 185 -0.37 1.63 6.78
N GLU A 186 -0.02 2.21 7.91
CA GLU A 186 -0.86 2.28 9.11
C GLU A 186 -2.10 3.17 8.94
N TRP A 187 -3.15 2.87 9.70
CA TRP A 187 -4.31 3.75 9.88
C TRP A 187 -4.13 4.65 11.11
N GLY A 188 -4.67 5.87 11.03
CA GLY A 188 -4.55 6.92 12.05
C GLY A 188 -3.50 8.00 11.74
N PRO A 189 -3.34 8.98 12.64
CA PRO A 189 -2.51 10.18 12.43
C PRO A 189 -1.02 9.95 12.65
N THR A 190 -0.59 8.80 13.19
CA THR A 190 0.79 8.51 13.61
C THR A 190 1.82 8.73 12.48
N LYS A 191 1.45 8.40 11.24
CA LYS A 191 2.30 8.65 10.06
C LYS A 191 2.44 10.15 9.74
N ALA A 192 1.40 10.96 9.95
CA ALA A 192 1.42 12.41 9.71
C ALA A 192 2.29 13.12 10.76
N ILE A 193 2.25 12.65 12.01
CA ILE A 193 3.14 13.09 13.08
C ILE A 193 4.60 12.73 12.70
N ARG A 194 4.90 11.45 12.45
CA ARG A 194 6.26 10.94 12.20
C ARG A 194 6.94 11.54 10.96
N HIS A 195 6.23 11.64 9.83
CA HIS A 195 6.85 12.03 8.55
C HIS A 195 6.66 13.51 8.17
N PHE A 196 5.67 14.21 8.75
CA PHE A 196 5.30 15.57 8.34
C PHE A 196 5.20 16.55 9.52
N ASN A 197 5.37 16.09 10.77
CA ASN A 197 5.13 16.85 12.00
C ASN A 197 3.72 17.51 12.04
N ILE A 198 2.72 16.85 11.45
CA ILE A 198 1.32 17.29 11.43
C ILE A 198 0.57 16.58 12.57
N HIS A 199 0.01 17.34 13.52
CA HIS A 199 -0.60 16.80 14.73
C HIS A 199 -2.12 16.88 14.69
N PRO A 200 -2.86 15.82 15.04
CA PRO A 200 -4.33 15.85 15.11
C PRO A 200 -4.81 16.78 16.23
N LEU A 201 -5.91 17.51 15.99
CA LEU A 201 -6.56 18.38 16.98
C LEU A 201 -7.98 17.91 17.36
N THR A 202 -8.47 16.82 16.76
CA THR A 202 -9.88 16.39 16.90
C THR A 202 -10.03 14.87 16.87
N HIS A 203 -9.47 14.21 15.86
CA HIS A 203 -9.60 12.77 15.64
C HIS A 203 -8.22 12.13 15.83
N PHE A 204 -8.00 11.57 17.02
CA PHE A 204 -6.73 10.96 17.40
C PHE A 204 -6.67 9.47 17.06
N GLN A 205 -7.85 8.82 16.96
CA GLN A 205 -8.00 7.40 16.69
C GLN A 205 -8.08 7.09 15.20
N SER A 206 -7.61 5.89 14.82
CA SER A 206 -7.58 5.39 13.44
C SER A 206 -8.96 5.04 12.87
N ILE A 207 -9.89 4.67 13.74
CA ILE A 207 -11.29 4.37 13.45
C ILE A 207 -12.15 5.27 14.32
N PHE A 208 -13.24 5.80 13.77
CA PHE A 208 -14.30 6.42 14.58
C PHE A 208 -15.70 6.21 13.99
N GLU A 209 -16.68 6.11 14.89
CA GLU A 209 -18.10 6.13 14.61
C GLU A 209 -18.60 7.59 14.55
N THR A 210 -19.56 7.88 13.68
CA THR A 210 -20.28 9.16 13.68
C THR A 210 -21.74 8.98 13.29
N ASN A 211 -22.59 9.86 13.83
CA ASN A 211 -23.98 10.04 13.42
C ASN A 211 -24.31 11.47 12.98
N HIS A 212 -23.29 12.32 12.83
CA HIS A 212 -23.45 13.75 12.55
C HIS A 212 -22.57 14.18 11.38
N LEU A 213 -23.13 15.04 10.51
CA LEU A 213 -22.47 15.60 9.33
C LEU A 213 -22.65 17.13 9.30
N PRO A 214 -21.67 17.89 8.77
CA PRO A 214 -20.39 17.40 8.26
C PRO A 214 -19.43 16.98 9.39
N ILE A 215 -18.55 16.03 9.09
CA ILE A 215 -17.44 15.66 9.98
C ILE A 215 -16.36 16.74 9.84
N ILE A 216 -15.83 17.23 10.96
CA ILE A 216 -14.82 18.29 11.00
C ILE A 216 -13.52 17.70 11.57
N ILE A 217 -12.56 17.39 10.71
CA ILE A 217 -11.24 16.87 11.12
C ILE A 217 -10.21 17.98 11.02
N LYS A 218 -9.64 18.38 12.16
CA LYS A 218 -8.59 19.41 12.24
C LYS A 218 -7.22 18.82 12.57
N PHE A 219 -6.17 19.41 11.99
CA PHE A 219 -4.79 19.19 12.38
C PHE A 219 -4.03 20.52 12.51
N GLN A 220 -3.06 20.54 13.41
CA GLN A 220 -2.00 21.54 13.47
C GLN A 220 -0.90 21.17 12.47
N CYS A 221 -0.49 22.10 11.63
CA CYS A 221 0.68 21.95 10.75
C CYS A 221 1.90 22.69 11.33
N PRO A 222 3.13 22.25 10.99
CA PRO A 222 4.35 22.92 11.45
C PRO A 222 4.69 24.17 10.63
N LYS A 223 4.13 24.27 9.42
CA LYS A 223 4.19 25.40 8.48
C LYS A 223 3.09 25.24 7.42
N ILE A 224 3.04 26.15 6.44
CA ILE A 224 2.08 26.11 5.33
C ILE A 224 2.33 24.87 4.47
N LEU A 225 1.29 24.05 4.26
CA LEU A 225 1.32 22.82 3.47
C LEU A 225 0.12 22.74 2.53
N LYS A 226 0.29 22.14 1.35
CA LYS A 226 -0.81 21.87 0.41
C LYS A 226 -1.42 20.51 0.70
N PHE A 227 -2.75 20.42 0.67
CA PHE A 227 -3.50 19.21 1.03
C PHE A 227 -4.41 18.68 -0.09
N HIS A 228 -4.69 17.39 -0.04
CA HIS A 228 -5.74 16.74 -0.81
C HIS A 228 -6.32 15.59 0.03
N GLY A 229 -7.65 15.50 0.09
CA GLY A 229 -8.35 14.40 0.75
C GLY A 229 -9.14 13.60 -0.29
N LYS A 230 -9.07 12.27 -0.20
CA LYS A 230 -9.72 11.33 -1.11
C LYS A 230 -10.58 10.36 -0.29
N LEU A 231 -11.81 10.08 -0.74
CA LEU A 231 -12.77 9.31 0.04
C LEU A 231 -13.15 7.99 -0.65
N ASN A 232 -12.88 6.86 -0.02
CA ASN A 232 -13.07 5.52 -0.58
C ASN A 232 -14.22 4.79 0.13
N SER A 233 -15.02 3.98 -0.57
CA SER A 233 -15.98 3.05 0.06
C SER A 233 -16.35 1.89 -0.85
N ASN A 234 -16.35 0.68 -0.30
CA ASN A 234 -16.66 -0.57 -1.01
C ASN A 234 -18.03 -0.54 -1.70
N GLN A 235 -19.03 0.07 -1.05
CA GLN A 235 -20.40 0.18 -1.56
C GLN A 235 -20.50 1.02 -2.84
N TYR A 236 -19.53 1.91 -3.07
CA TYR A 236 -19.48 2.79 -4.24
C TYR A 236 -18.53 2.26 -5.32
N SER A 237 -17.48 1.52 -4.95
CA SER A 237 -16.57 0.86 -5.91
C SER A 237 -17.27 -0.18 -6.79
N SER A 238 -18.22 -0.95 -6.24
CA SER A 238 -18.92 -2.00 -6.99
C SER A 238 -19.85 -1.47 -8.09
N VAL A 239 -20.37 -0.25 -7.95
CA VAL A 239 -21.38 0.34 -8.85
C VAL A 239 -20.80 0.70 -10.22
N GLN A 240 -19.48 0.93 -10.33
CA GLN A 240 -18.87 1.35 -11.61
C GLN A 240 -18.45 0.19 -12.52
N ASN A 241 -18.25 -1.02 -11.98
CA ASN A 241 -17.75 -2.16 -12.76
C ASN A 241 -18.72 -2.70 -13.84
N ASN A 242 -20.01 -2.34 -13.78
CA ASN A 242 -21.03 -2.98 -14.61
C ASN A 242 -21.25 -2.35 -16.00
N ASN A 243 -20.64 -1.20 -16.33
CA ASN A 243 -21.00 -0.46 -17.57
C ASN A 243 -19.93 0.49 -18.16
N THR A 244 -18.64 0.38 -17.80
CA THR A 244 -17.61 1.32 -18.33
C THR A 244 -16.28 0.63 -18.63
N MET A 245 -15.56 1.13 -19.65
CA MET A 245 -14.27 0.57 -20.10
C MET A 245 -13.19 0.68 -19.00
N PRO A 246 -12.32 -0.34 -18.79
CA PRO A 246 -11.39 -0.37 -17.65
C PRO A 246 -10.33 0.73 -17.58
N ASN A 247 -10.06 1.43 -18.69
CA ASN A 247 -8.88 2.32 -18.83
C ASN A 247 -9.21 3.82 -18.77
N ALA A 248 -10.46 4.20 -18.47
CA ALA A 248 -10.79 5.59 -18.18
C ALA A 248 -10.57 5.86 -16.68
N ALA A 249 -9.71 6.82 -16.33
CA ALA A 249 -9.55 7.28 -14.96
C ALA A 249 -10.76 8.13 -14.53
N ILE A 250 -11.88 7.46 -14.21
CA ILE A 250 -13.10 8.12 -13.73
C ILE A 250 -12.77 8.84 -12.42
N PRO A 251 -13.01 10.16 -12.29
CA PRO A 251 -12.81 10.87 -11.04
C PRO A 251 -13.63 10.21 -9.93
N ASN A 252 -12.99 9.90 -8.80
CA ASN A 252 -13.64 9.23 -7.69
C ASN A 252 -14.83 10.07 -7.21
N VAL A 253 -16.04 9.57 -7.44
CA VAL A 253 -17.29 10.33 -7.30
C VAL A 253 -17.55 10.77 -5.84
N LEU A 254 -16.80 10.19 -4.90
CA LEU A 254 -16.82 10.51 -3.49
C LEU A 254 -15.92 11.71 -3.09
N ASP A 255 -14.89 12.06 -3.85
CA ASP A 255 -13.91 13.10 -3.44
C ASP A 255 -14.56 14.49 -3.30
N LYS A 256 -15.62 14.77 -4.07
CA LYS A 256 -16.44 15.99 -3.96
C LYS A 256 -17.12 16.17 -2.59
N TYR A 257 -17.16 15.13 -1.76
CA TYR A 257 -17.67 15.17 -0.40
C TYR A 257 -16.60 15.53 0.63
N VAL A 258 -15.33 15.67 0.23
CA VAL A 258 -14.24 16.18 1.06
C VAL A 258 -13.92 17.61 0.62
N LYS A 259 -14.09 18.56 1.54
CA LYS A 259 -13.56 19.92 1.41
C LYS A 259 -12.48 20.13 2.45
N TYR A 260 -11.65 21.15 2.25
CA TYR A 260 -10.77 21.64 3.30
C TYR A 260 -10.62 23.16 3.25
N GLU A 261 -10.32 23.73 4.42
CA GLU A 261 -10.05 25.15 4.64
C GLU A 261 -8.76 25.24 5.46
N TYR A 262 -7.81 26.07 5.03
CA TYR A 262 -6.53 26.26 5.70
C TYR A 262 -6.46 27.67 6.30
N ASN A 263 -6.13 27.74 7.59
CA ASN A 263 -5.88 28.99 8.29
C ASN A 263 -4.37 29.20 8.38
N GLU A 264 -3.85 30.14 7.60
CA GLU A 264 -2.40 30.44 7.52
C GLU A 264 -1.87 31.16 8.78
N HIS A 265 -2.72 31.78 9.59
CA HIS A 265 -2.31 32.45 10.83
C HIS A 265 -2.05 31.45 11.96
N ASP A 266 -2.99 30.51 12.15
CA ASP A 266 -2.88 29.47 13.19
C ASP A 266 -2.17 28.20 12.68
N LEU A 267 -1.85 28.12 11.38
CA LEU A 267 -1.34 26.95 10.67
C LEU A 267 -2.23 25.70 10.77
N ILE A 268 -3.56 25.89 10.92
CA ILE A 268 -4.54 24.80 11.10
C ILE A 268 -5.21 24.45 9.76
N ILE A 269 -5.14 23.16 9.39
CA ILE A 269 -5.95 22.58 8.32
C ILE A 269 -7.25 22.01 8.91
N THR A 270 -8.39 22.37 8.31
CA THR A 270 -9.73 21.86 8.67
C THR A 270 -10.34 21.14 7.46
N PHE A 271 -10.47 19.81 7.54
CA PHE A 271 -11.24 19.02 6.57
C PHE A 271 -12.71 18.97 6.99
N ILE A 272 -13.60 19.11 6.00
CA ILE A 272 -15.05 19.13 6.16
C ILE A 272 -15.61 18.03 5.25
N ILE A 273 -16.09 16.92 5.84
CA ILE A 273 -16.52 15.72 5.10
C ILE A 273 -18.03 15.52 5.20
N GLN A 274 -18.71 15.41 4.06
CA GLN A 274 -20.16 15.31 3.94
C GLN A 274 -20.59 13.97 3.32
N LEU A 275 -20.63 12.90 4.12
CA LEU A 275 -20.90 11.55 3.63
C LEU A 275 -22.29 11.41 2.98
N PRO A 276 -22.41 10.73 1.82
CA PRO A 276 -23.67 10.68 1.05
C PRO A 276 -24.71 9.70 1.59
N LYS A 277 -24.27 8.59 2.22
CA LYS A 277 -25.10 7.51 2.75
C LYS A 277 -24.41 6.86 3.95
N GLU A 278 -25.19 6.13 4.74
CA GLU A 278 -24.68 5.31 5.85
C GLU A 278 -23.80 4.16 5.35
N GLY A 279 -22.86 3.72 6.18
CA GLY A 279 -21.88 2.69 5.86
C GLY A 279 -20.45 3.10 6.22
N GLN A 280 -19.49 2.26 5.83
CA GLN A 280 -18.07 2.46 6.09
C GLN A 280 -17.36 3.18 4.92
N TYR A 281 -16.49 4.12 5.27
CA TYR A 281 -15.65 4.89 4.36
C TYR A 281 -14.20 4.89 4.85
N GLY A 282 -13.26 5.06 3.93
CA GLY A 282 -11.85 5.30 4.22
C GLY A 282 -11.43 6.63 3.63
N LEU A 283 -11.05 7.58 4.49
CA LEU A 283 -10.51 8.88 4.08
C LEU A 283 -8.98 8.76 3.99
N ASP A 284 -8.40 8.91 2.80
CA ASP A 284 -6.97 9.18 2.62
C ASP A 284 -6.73 10.70 2.70
N ILE A 285 -5.65 11.11 3.36
CA ILE A 285 -5.15 12.48 3.38
C ILE A 285 -3.72 12.50 2.86
N TYR A 286 -3.48 13.37 1.88
CA TYR A 286 -2.19 13.61 1.27
C TYR A 286 -1.73 15.03 1.55
N ALA A 287 -0.43 15.19 1.83
CA ALA A 287 0.22 16.48 2.03
C ALA A 287 1.35 16.69 1.01
N ARG A 288 1.67 17.96 0.74
CA ARG A 288 2.88 18.37 0.02
C ARG A 288 3.39 19.69 0.58
N ASP A 289 4.70 19.73 0.81
CA ASP A 289 5.42 20.95 1.14
C ASP A 289 5.54 21.86 -0.09
N PRO A 290 5.11 23.14 -0.04
CA PRO A 290 5.18 24.06 -1.18
C PRO A 290 6.60 24.59 -1.44
N GLU A 291 7.52 24.51 -0.47
CA GLU A 291 8.87 25.07 -0.58
C GLU A 291 9.84 24.15 -1.33
N TYR A 292 9.54 22.84 -1.39
CA TYR A 292 10.34 21.87 -2.15
C TYR A 292 9.99 21.96 -3.65
N GLN A 293 10.60 22.93 -4.33
CA GLN A 293 10.41 23.24 -5.76
C GLN A 293 11.00 22.19 -6.73
N THR A 294 11.12 20.92 -6.33
CA THR A 294 11.40 19.82 -7.28
C THR A 294 10.12 19.50 -8.07
N GLU A 295 10.04 20.01 -9.29
CA GLU A 295 8.83 20.28 -10.09
C GLU A 295 7.85 19.11 -10.33
N LYS A 296 8.19 17.86 -9.96
CA LYS A 296 7.41 16.66 -10.26
C LYS A 296 6.93 15.84 -9.05
N ARG A 297 7.10 16.31 -7.81
CA ARG A 297 6.57 15.56 -6.64
C ARG A 297 5.04 15.48 -6.64
N THR A 298 4.51 14.27 -6.67
CA THR A 298 3.12 13.95 -6.31
C THR A 298 2.86 14.28 -4.82
N MET A 299 1.60 14.27 -4.38
CA MET A 299 1.30 14.47 -2.95
C MET A 299 1.56 13.18 -2.17
N SER A 300 2.20 13.27 -1.02
CA SER A 300 2.58 12.09 -0.22
C SER A 300 1.48 11.74 0.77
N HIS A 301 1.08 10.47 0.83
CA HIS A 301 0.05 9.99 1.76
C HIS A 301 0.55 10.13 3.21
N CYS A 302 -0.12 10.98 4.00
CA CYS A 302 0.29 11.33 5.35
C CYS A 302 -0.59 10.70 6.45
N CYS A 303 -1.91 10.53 6.23
CA CYS A 303 -2.84 10.01 7.23
C CYS A 303 -4.04 9.36 6.55
N LYS A 304 -4.60 8.30 7.14
CA LYS A 304 -5.90 7.74 6.73
C LYS A 304 -6.76 7.33 7.92
N TYR A 305 -8.09 7.45 7.77
CA TYR A 305 -9.06 7.08 8.81
C TYR A 305 -10.14 6.15 8.25
N ILE A 306 -10.58 5.18 9.07
CA ILE A 306 -11.84 4.47 8.84
C ILE A 306 -12.95 5.26 9.53
N ILE A 307 -14.00 5.56 8.76
CA ILE A 307 -15.15 6.33 9.21
C ILE A 307 -16.40 5.46 9.04
N ASN A 308 -16.99 5.05 10.15
CA ASN A 308 -18.28 4.36 10.16
C ASN A 308 -19.37 5.42 10.41
N TYR A 309 -20.39 5.46 9.54
CA TYR A 309 -21.47 6.45 9.62
C TYR A 309 -22.86 5.80 9.62
N SER A 310 -23.65 6.12 10.65
CA SER A 310 -25.05 5.71 10.84
C SER A 310 -25.92 6.91 11.18
N LYS A 311 -27.15 7.05 10.66
CA LYS A 311 -28.03 8.19 11.01
C LYS A 311 -28.71 8.01 12.36
N THR A 312 -28.89 6.76 12.78
CA THR A 312 -29.49 6.39 14.06
C THR A 312 -28.44 6.51 15.15
N SER A 313 -28.70 7.35 16.17
CA SER A 313 -27.92 7.31 17.41
C SER A 313 -28.08 5.95 18.06
N ILE A 314 -27.02 5.14 18.12
CA ILE A 314 -26.96 3.95 18.96
C ILE A 314 -26.96 4.43 20.42
N LEU A 315 -28.15 4.54 21.01
CA LEU A 315 -28.27 4.57 22.46
C LEU A 315 -27.71 3.26 22.99
N SER A 316 -26.79 3.34 23.95
CA SER A 316 -26.10 2.18 24.53
C SER A 316 -27.11 1.18 25.07
N VAL A 317 -27.29 0.06 24.37
CA VAL A 317 -28.17 -1.04 24.80
C VAL A 317 -27.52 -1.72 26.00
N PRO A 318 -28.18 -1.81 27.17
CA PRO A 318 -27.66 -2.57 28.30
C PRO A 318 -27.54 -4.06 27.96
N SER A 319 -26.39 -4.66 28.25
CA SER A 319 -26.00 -6.00 27.80
C SER A 319 -26.83 -7.14 28.42
N THR A 320 -28.03 -7.40 27.90
CA THR A 320 -28.86 -8.58 28.21
C THR A 320 -29.88 -8.88 27.10
N VAL A 321 -30.33 -10.14 27.05
CA VAL A 321 -31.40 -10.70 26.18
C VAL A 321 -31.01 -10.94 24.72
N GLU A 322 -30.67 -12.20 24.42
CA GLU A 322 -30.72 -12.76 23.08
C GLU A 322 -32.15 -12.70 22.52
N THR A 323 -32.34 -12.18 21.31
CA THR A 323 -33.57 -12.42 20.53
C THR A 323 -33.24 -12.46 19.03
N ASN A 324 -33.63 -13.56 18.38
CA ASN A 324 -33.45 -13.75 16.94
C ASN A 324 -34.25 -12.71 16.15
N ASN A 325 -33.56 -11.92 15.30
CA ASN A 325 -34.22 -11.03 14.35
C ASN A 325 -33.36 -10.83 13.09
N ASN A 326 -33.85 -11.32 11.95
CA ASN A 326 -33.15 -11.21 10.66
C ASN A 326 -33.22 -9.77 10.11
N ASN A 327 -32.18 -8.98 10.32
CA ASN A 327 -31.99 -7.68 9.64
C ASN A 327 -30.50 -7.43 9.34
N ASN A 328 -30.17 -7.19 8.06
CA ASN A 328 -28.81 -7.19 7.53
C ASN A 328 -27.98 -5.92 7.85
N ASN A 329 -28.26 -5.23 8.96
CA ASN A 329 -27.67 -3.92 9.27
C ASN A 329 -26.39 -3.97 10.14
N ASN A 330 -26.06 -5.10 10.76
CA ASN A 330 -24.91 -5.21 11.67
C ASN A 330 -23.55 -5.42 10.96
N LEU A 331 -23.52 -5.41 9.62
CA LEU A 331 -22.44 -5.94 8.77
C LEU A 331 -21.14 -5.10 8.70
N TYR A 332 -20.92 -4.18 9.65
CA TYR A 332 -19.83 -3.18 9.58
C TYR A 332 -19.07 -2.94 10.89
N HIS A 333 -19.45 -3.60 12.00
CA HIS A 333 -18.79 -3.40 13.31
C HIS A 333 -17.66 -4.40 13.61
N ASP A 334 -17.31 -5.34 12.71
CA ASP A 334 -16.33 -6.40 13.01
C ASP A 334 -14.93 -5.89 13.44
N TYR A 335 -14.59 -4.62 13.17
CA TYR A 335 -13.33 -3.97 13.60
C TYR A 335 -13.47 -3.06 14.85
N SER A 336 -14.55 -3.16 15.64
CA SER A 336 -14.78 -2.31 16.82
C SER A 336 -13.99 -2.76 18.05
N PHE A 337 -13.33 -1.82 18.75
CA PHE A 337 -12.60 -2.07 20.00
C PHE A 337 -13.51 -1.94 21.24
N ASP A 338 -13.51 -2.97 22.10
CA ASP A 338 -14.13 -2.93 23.42
C ASP A 338 -13.25 -2.16 24.44
N ASN A 339 -13.40 -0.83 24.48
CA ASN A 339 -12.75 0.03 25.48
C ASN A 339 -13.77 0.57 26.49
N SER A 340 -14.11 -0.25 27.49
CA SER A 340 -15.02 0.17 28.57
C SER A 340 -14.32 0.90 29.71
N LYS A 341 -15.02 1.88 30.32
CA LYS A 341 -14.71 2.58 31.58
C LYS A 341 -13.65 3.70 31.56
N SER A 342 -14.07 4.89 31.12
CA SER A 342 -13.90 6.10 31.95
C SER A 342 -15.03 7.09 31.68
N ASN A 343 -15.80 7.45 32.72
CA ASN A 343 -16.95 8.36 32.60
C ASN A 343 -16.58 9.77 33.07
N GLY A 344 -16.45 10.71 32.12
CA GLY A 344 -16.30 12.14 32.39
C GLY A 344 -17.43 12.93 31.73
N GLN A 345 -18.54 13.17 32.45
CA GLN A 345 -19.65 13.94 31.90
C GLN A 345 -19.32 15.44 31.82
N GLN A 346 -19.52 16.03 30.64
CA GLN A 346 -20.08 17.38 30.57
C GLN A 346 -20.97 17.55 29.33
N ARG A 347 -21.79 18.59 29.33
CA ARG A 347 -23.09 18.68 28.63
C ARG A 347 -23.31 20.14 28.23
N ILE A 348 -24.39 20.40 27.46
CA ILE A 348 -25.11 21.70 27.30
C ILE A 348 -24.93 22.44 25.94
N LEU A 349 -26.03 22.36 25.17
CA LEU A 349 -26.67 23.35 24.28
C LEU A 349 -25.94 23.94 23.05
N SER A 350 -26.62 23.77 21.91
CA SER A 350 -26.68 24.70 20.78
C SER A 350 -28.00 25.49 20.79
N PRO A 351 -28.10 26.58 20.01
CA PRO A 351 -29.38 27.01 19.44
C PRO A 351 -29.37 27.08 17.90
N ARG A 352 -30.55 26.90 17.30
CA ARG A 352 -30.82 27.09 15.85
C ARG A 352 -31.30 28.51 15.57
N THR A 353 -31.11 28.97 14.33
CA THR A 353 -32.04 29.93 13.67
C THR A 353 -32.21 29.60 12.18
N ASN A 354 -33.20 30.22 11.51
CA ASN A 354 -33.82 29.74 10.27
C ASN A 354 -33.71 30.70 9.07
N ARG A 355 -33.97 30.17 7.85
CA ARG A 355 -34.38 30.88 6.60
C ARG A 355 -33.29 31.72 5.92
N SER A 356 -33.37 32.05 4.62
CA SER A 356 -34.43 31.83 3.59
C SER A 356 -33.89 31.63 2.16
N ASN A 357 -34.77 31.19 1.25
CA ASN A 357 -34.53 30.99 -0.18
C ASN A 357 -34.04 32.23 -0.95
N ASN A 358 -33.39 32.02 -2.09
CA ASN A 358 -33.88 32.59 -3.36
C ASN A 358 -33.48 31.73 -4.58
N LYS A 359 -34.19 31.89 -5.71
CA LYS A 359 -34.11 31.02 -6.91
C LYS A 359 -34.18 31.86 -8.19
N VAL A 360 -33.33 31.58 -9.18
CA VAL A 360 -33.42 32.10 -10.56
C VAL A 360 -33.11 30.96 -11.56
N GLU A 361 -33.72 30.99 -12.75
CA GLU A 361 -33.62 29.97 -13.82
C GLU A 361 -33.37 30.61 -15.20
N ARG A 362 -33.19 29.75 -16.22
CA ARG A 362 -33.09 30.00 -17.70
C ARG A 362 -31.66 30.20 -18.25
N SER A 363 -31.29 29.72 -19.44
CA SER A 363 -31.94 28.72 -20.34
C SER A 363 -31.00 28.19 -21.45
N LEU A 364 -31.35 27.01 -21.99
CA LEU A 364 -30.98 26.32 -23.25
C LEU A 364 -30.73 27.26 -24.48
N SER A 365 -30.05 26.93 -25.60
CA SER A 365 -29.19 25.82 -26.14
C SER A 365 -28.71 26.25 -27.59
N PRO A 366 -28.36 25.43 -28.64
CA PRO A 366 -28.02 24.00 -28.80
C PRO A 366 -26.83 23.63 -29.78
N ARG A 367 -26.50 22.32 -29.87
CA ARG A 367 -26.02 21.49 -31.03
C ARG A 367 -24.85 21.89 -31.97
N SER A 368 -23.91 20.96 -32.14
CA SER A 368 -23.50 20.37 -33.44
C SER A 368 -22.98 18.92 -33.26
N ILE A 369 -22.84 18.12 -34.34
CA ILE A 369 -22.41 16.70 -34.30
C ILE A 369 -21.55 16.34 -35.53
N SER A 370 -20.30 15.91 -35.30
CA SER A 370 -19.43 15.11 -36.19
C SER A 370 -18.11 14.81 -35.46
N SER A 371 -17.30 13.79 -35.77
CA SER A 371 -17.51 12.49 -36.43
C SER A 371 -16.30 11.59 -36.11
N ASN A 372 -16.45 10.26 -36.06
CA ASN A 372 -15.42 9.35 -35.56
C ASN A 372 -14.11 9.33 -36.40
N CYS A 373 -12.96 9.44 -35.72
CA CYS A 373 -11.68 8.89 -36.18
C CYS A 373 -11.06 8.05 -35.06
N SER A 374 -10.63 6.83 -35.36
CA SER A 374 -10.12 5.86 -34.38
C SER A 374 -8.60 5.98 -34.17
N SER A 375 -8.18 6.31 -32.96
CA SER A 375 -6.78 6.33 -32.53
C SER A 375 -6.37 4.99 -31.89
N LEU A 376 -5.62 4.18 -32.63
CA LEU A 376 -4.83 3.09 -32.05
C LEU A 376 -3.66 3.69 -31.28
N LEU A 377 -3.35 3.17 -30.09
CA LEU A 377 -2.13 3.56 -29.38
C LEU A 377 -0.91 3.06 -30.17
N PRO A 378 0.11 3.91 -30.42
CA PRO A 378 1.28 3.52 -31.19
C PRO A 378 2.14 2.50 -30.42
N ILE A 379 2.59 1.46 -31.12
CA ILE A 379 3.55 0.49 -30.58
C ILE A 379 4.89 1.21 -30.38
N PRO A 380 5.54 1.11 -29.19
CA PRO A 380 6.84 1.73 -28.97
C PRO A 380 7.88 1.13 -29.92
N LYS A 381 8.73 1.99 -30.51
CA LYS A 381 9.74 1.56 -31.47
C LYS A 381 10.78 0.67 -30.77
N ILE A 382 10.84 -0.59 -31.18
CA ILE A 382 11.82 -1.59 -30.72
C ILE A 382 13.23 -1.13 -31.13
N GLY A 383 14.21 -1.31 -30.24
CA GLY A 383 15.59 -0.84 -30.43
C GLY A 383 15.95 0.41 -29.63
N GLY A 384 17.15 0.90 -29.89
CA GLY A 384 17.74 2.07 -29.23
C GLY A 384 17.44 3.38 -29.94
N ASN A 385 17.14 4.43 -29.16
CA ASN A 385 17.12 5.80 -29.66
C ASN A 385 18.57 6.31 -29.75
N THR A 386 19.18 6.20 -30.93
CA THR A 386 20.60 6.51 -31.18
C THR A 386 21.03 7.90 -30.73
N ASN A 387 20.16 8.90 -30.85
CA ASN A 387 20.43 10.26 -30.42
C ASN A 387 20.53 10.37 -28.89
N LEU A 388 19.60 9.76 -28.16
CA LEU A 388 19.61 9.75 -26.68
C LEU A 388 20.73 8.88 -26.13
N LEU A 389 20.95 7.70 -26.71
CA LEU A 389 22.08 6.82 -26.36
C LEU A 389 23.42 7.57 -26.49
N SER A 390 23.63 8.30 -27.59
CA SER A 390 24.82 9.12 -27.80
C SER A 390 24.89 10.29 -26.80
N GLN A 391 23.79 11.04 -26.61
CA GLN A 391 23.70 12.16 -25.68
C GLN A 391 24.01 11.75 -24.23
N PHE A 392 23.56 10.57 -23.80
CA PHE A 392 23.74 10.04 -22.46
C PHE A 392 25.04 9.20 -22.32
N GLY A 393 25.72 8.89 -23.43
CA GLY A 393 26.91 8.03 -23.45
C GLY A 393 26.58 6.61 -22.99
N MET A 394 25.41 6.11 -23.40
CA MET A 394 24.80 4.88 -22.93
C MET A 394 24.74 3.85 -24.08
N HIS A 395 25.20 2.62 -23.84
CA HIS A 395 25.32 1.59 -24.89
C HIS A 395 25.02 0.19 -24.33
N PRO A 396 24.19 -0.65 -25.00
CA PRO A 396 24.00 -2.04 -24.60
C PRO A 396 25.30 -2.85 -24.79
N ILE A 397 25.60 -3.71 -23.82
CA ILE A 397 26.76 -4.61 -23.79
C ILE A 397 26.33 -6.05 -24.09
N SER A 398 25.43 -6.62 -23.27
CA SER A 398 25.13 -8.06 -23.36
C SER A 398 24.21 -8.42 -24.53
N HIS A 399 23.23 -7.56 -24.84
CA HIS A 399 22.25 -7.79 -25.91
C HIS A 399 22.08 -6.51 -26.74
N PRO A 400 22.88 -6.32 -27.81
CA PRO A 400 22.75 -5.17 -28.71
C PRO A 400 21.58 -5.32 -29.70
N ASP A 401 21.17 -6.56 -30.03
CA ASP A 401 19.91 -6.83 -30.70
C ASP A 401 18.75 -6.66 -29.69
N PRO A 402 17.74 -5.80 -29.98
CA PRO A 402 16.59 -5.64 -29.12
C PRO A 402 15.61 -6.82 -29.13
N SER A 403 15.70 -7.77 -30.06
CA SER A 403 14.79 -8.92 -30.18
C SER A 403 15.42 -10.20 -29.60
N ILE A 404 15.02 -10.56 -28.38
CA ILE A 404 15.64 -11.67 -27.62
C ILE A 404 14.65 -12.83 -27.48
N THR A 405 15.16 -14.07 -27.55
CA THR A 405 14.36 -15.29 -27.36
C THR A 405 15.00 -16.21 -26.33
N LEU A 406 14.33 -16.39 -25.19
CA LEU A 406 14.67 -17.31 -24.11
C LEU A 406 13.94 -18.64 -24.31
N ARG A 407 14.61 -19.78 -24.09
CA ARG A 407 14.05 -21.14 -24.31
C ARG A 407 14.25 -22.13 -23.16
N SER A 408 15.10 -21.79 -22.20
CA SER A 408 15.53 -22.70 -21.12
C SER A 408 15.58 -22.03 -19.74
N THR A 409 15.41 -20.70 -19.70
CA THR A 409 15.38 -19.88 -18.50
C THR A 409 14.29 -18.83 -18.64
N ASN A 410 13.68 -18.42 -17.53
CA ASN A 410 12.88 -17.20 -17.45
C ASN A 410 13.73 -15.96 -17.08
N TYR A 411 15.06 -16.14 -17.01
CA TYR A 411 16.05 -15.20 -16.51
C TYR A 411 16.87 -14.57 -17.64
N ILE A 412 17.11 -13.25 -17.57
CA ILE A 412 18.04 -12.55 -18.48
C ILE A 412 18.71 -11.33 -17.82
N GLU A 413 19.99 -11.11 -18.14
CA GLU A 413 20.74 -9.89 -17.78
C GLU A 413 20.97 -8.97 -18.98
N LEU A 414 20.38 -7.77 -18.91
CA LEU A 414 20.55 -6.70 -19.89
C LEU A 414 21.57 -5.69 -19.31
N GLN A 415 22.80 -5.76 -19.81
CA GLN A 415 23.92 -4.96 -19.34
C GLN A 415 24.14 -3.75 -20.25
N PHE A 416 24.33 -2.56 -19.69
CA PHE A 416 24.61 -1.31 -20.41
C PHE A 416 25.84 -0.61 -19.83
N GLN A 417 26.70 -0.07 -20.68
CA GLN A 417 27.67 0.95 -20.29
C GLN A 417 26.97 2.32 -20.22
N ILE A 418 27.37 3.17 -19.28
CA ILE A 418 26.94 4.56 -19.13
C ILE A 418 28.15 5.43 -18.82
N ARG A 419 28.32 6.56 -19.53
CA ARG A 419 29.45 7.49 -19.36
C ARG A 419 29.10 8.78 -18.60
N LYS A 420 27.86 8.90 -18.12
CA LYS A 420 27.32 10.03 -17.36
C LYS A 420 26.43 9.50 -16.23
N MET A 421 26.27 10.26 -15.16
CA MET A 421 25.15 10.01 -14.23
C MET A 421 23.84 10.33 -14.94
N VAL A 422 22.94 9.34 -14.95
CA VAL A 422 21.59 9.45 -15.50
C VAL A 422 20.62 8.75 -14.56
N ASP A 423 19.44 9.33 -14.39
CA ASP A 423 18.33 8.70 -13.69
C ASP A 423 17.61 7.75 -14.65
N PHE A 424 17.14 6.61 -14.13
CA PHE A 424 16.45 5.58 -14.90
C PHE A 424 15.01 5.37 -14.42
N SER A 425 14.12 5.17 -15.38
CA SER A 425 12.82 4.51 -15.18
C SER A 425 12.69 3.40 -16.21
N PHE A 426 11.84 2.41 -15.97
CA PHE A 426 11.70 1.26 -16.86
C PHE A 426 10.32 0.61 -16.72
N ASP A 427 9.85 0.04 -17.83
CA ASP A 427 8.58 -0.69 -17.90
C ASP A 427 8.79 -2.10 -18.41
N LEU A 428 8.10 -3.06 -17.78
CA LEU A 428 7.96 -4.42 -18.27
C LEU A 428 6.48 -4.67 -18.61
N ILE A 429 6.18 -4.90 -19.88
CA ILE A 429 4.82 -5.13 -20.38
C ILE A 429 4.73 -6.56 -20.91
N TYR A 430 3.75 -7.33 -20.44
CA TYR A 430 3.38 -8.63 -21.01
C TYR A 430 2.28 -8.44 -22.07
N HIS A 431 2.35 -9.18 -23.18
CA HIS A 431 1.42 -9.06 -24.31
C HIS A 431 0.49 -10.27 -24.46
N HIS A 432 1.04 -11.48 -24.65
CA HIS A 432 0.29 -12.72 -24.86
C HIS A 432 1.16 -13.97 -24.68
N THR A 433 0.50 -15.11 -24.46
CA THR A 433 1.13 -16.45 -24.45
C THR A 433 1.40 -16.91 -25.88
N LEU A 434 2.49 -17.64 -26.14
CA LEU A 434 2.88 -18.04 -27.49
C LEU A 434 1.99 -19.15 -28.13
N ASN A 435 1.22 -19.89 -27.32
CA ASN A 435 0.35 -20.97 -27.79
C ASN A 435 -0.96 -20.49 -28.46
N ASP A 436 -1.27 -19.19 -28.37
CA ASP A 436 -2.61 -18.66 -28.68
C ASP A 436 -2.89 -18.46 -30.18
N LEU A 437 -1.89 -18.73 -31.04
CA LEU A 437 -1.96 -18.58 -32.50
C LEU A 437 -2.76 -19.68 -33.23
N SER A 438 -3.24 -20.70 -32.52
CA SER A 438 -3.99 -21.83 -33.09
C SER A 438 -5.50 -21.81 -32.79
N SER A 439 -5.97 -20.97 -31.87
CA SER A 439 -7.39 -20.89 -31.53
C SER A 439 -8.16 -20.00 -32.51
N ARG A 440 -9.32 -20.47 -33.02
CA ARG A 440 -10.23 -19.66 -33.86
C ARG A 440 -11.18 -18.78 -33.04
N THR A 441 -10.74 -18.38 -31.85
CA THR A 441 -11.44 -17.50 -30.92
C THR A 441 -10.62 -16.21 -30.77
N PRO A 442 -11.22 -15.01 -30.87
CA PRO A 442 -10.48 -13.76 -30.75
C PRO A 442 -10.04 -13.55 -29.30
N SER A 443 -8.86 -14.05 -28.94
CA SER A 443 -8.32 -13.87 -27.61
C SER A 443 -7.98 -12.40 -27.37
N ILE A 444 -8.34 -11.93 -26.17
CA ILE A 444 -8.16 -10.53 -25.80
C ILE A 444 -6.67 -10.32 -25.56
N ASN A 445 -6.00 -9.63 -26.48
CA ASN A 445 -4.58 -9.26 -26.36
C ASN A 445 -4.41 -8.23 -25.23
N LEU A 446 -4.32 -8.75 -24.00
CA LEU A 446 -4.29 -7.97 -22.78
C LEU A 446 -2.85 -7.52 -22.50
N ASN A 447 -2.49 -6.36 -23.04
CA ASN A 447 -1.23 -5.65 -22.74
C ASN A 447 -1.15 -5.32 -21.24
N GLN A 448 -0.68 -6.25 -20.43
CA GLN A 448 -0.56 -6.15 -18.99
C GLN A 448 0.79 -5.52 -18.64
N ARG A 449 0.79 -4.23 -18.32
CA ARG A 449 1.93 -3.57 -17.66
C ARG A 449 2.14 -4.26 -16.30
N LEU A 450 3.28 -4.90 -16.12
CA LEU A 450 3.67 -5.53 -14.86
C LEU A 450 4.31 -4.49 -13.95
N THR A 451 4.18 -4.67 -12.64
CA THR A 451 4.95 -3.91 -11.66
C THR A 451 6.43 -4.25 -11.85
N ALA A 452 7.17 -3.40 -12.55
CA ALA A 452 8.53 -3.76 -12.97
C ALA A 452 9.48 -4.00 -11.76
N ALA A 453 9.22 -3.39 -10.60
CA ALA A 453 9.97 -3.64 -9.37
C ALA A 453 9.91 -5.10 -8.87
N ASP A 454 8.83 -5.83 -9.18
CA ASP A 454 8.62 -7.21 -8.72
C ASP A 454 9.43 -8.22 -9.57
N TYR A 455 9.83 -7.80 -10.78
CA TYR A 455 10.44 -8.66 -11.80
C TYR A 455 11.80 -8.17 -12.31
N VAL A 456 12.20 -6.93 -12.02
CA VAL A 456 13.42 -6.30 -12.54
C VAL A 456 14.30 -5.78 -11.40
N THR A 457 15.42 -6.44 -11.17
CA THR A 457 16.44 -5.99 -10.22
C THR A 457 17.54 -5.22 -10.94
N ILE A 458 17.86 -4.00 -10.48
CA ILE A 458 19.02 -3.25 -10.97
C ILE A 458 20.24 -3.54 -10.09
N LYS A 459 21.38 -3.85 -10.70
CA LYS A 459 22.71 -3.81 -10.07
C LYS A 459 23.59 -2.76 -10.76
N PRO A 460 23.95 -1.65 -10.10
CA PRO A 460 25.00 -0.77 -10.59
C PRO A 460 26.38 -1.42 -10.38
N ASN A 461 27.27 -1.29 -11.37
CA ASN A 461 28.61 -1.87 -11.37
C ASN A 461 29.59 -0.87 -12.01
N GLY A 462 29.97 0.17 -11.25
CA GLY A 462 30.79 1.27 -11.74
C GLY A 462 30.10 2.03 -12.88
N PHE A 463 30.76 2.11 -14.04
CA PHE A 463 30.20 2.71 -15.27
C PHE A 463 29.27 1.77 -16.05
N ASN A 464 28.88 0.63 -15.49
CA ASN A 464 27.90 -0.28 -16.09
C ASN A 464 26.65 -0.39 -15.20
N VAL A 465 25.48 -0.57 -15.81
CA VAL A 465 24.24 -0.96 -15.13
C VAL A 465 23.78 -2.32 -15.67
N ILE A 466 23.28 -3.17 -14.78
CA ILE A 466 22.74 -4.48 -15.12
C ILE A 466 21.27 -4.50 -14.70
N PHE A 467 20.37 -4.64 -15.66
CA PHE A 467 18.96 -4.94 -15.42
C PHE A 467 18.79 -6.46 -15.47
N ILE A 468 18.34 -7.05 -14.38
CA ILE A 468 18.13 -8.49 -14.22
C ILE A 468 16.62 -8.74 -14.24
N LEU A 469 16.12 -9.41 -15.27
CA LEU A 469 14.70 -9.67 -15.48
C LEU A 469 14.39 -11.13 -15.14
N ASN A 470 13.42 -11.34 -14.23
CA ASN A 470 12.79 -12.62 -13.94
C ASN A 470 11.37 -12.62 -14.52
N LEU A 471 11.16 -13.30 -15.64
CA LEU A 471 9.85 -13.31 -16.32
C LEU A 471 8.89 -14.29 -15.63
N PRO A 472 7.65 -13.90 -15.28
CA PRO A 472 6.75 -14.76 -14.50
C PRO A 472 6.12 -15.93 -15.28
N LYS A 473 6.08 -15.89 -16.62
CA LYS A 473 5.43 -16.92 -17.46
C LYS A 473 5.94 -16.87 -18.90
N GLN A 474 5.76 -17.97 -19.65
CA GLN A 474 6.02 -17.97 -21.10
C GLN A 474 5.09 -17.00 -21.83
N GLY A 475 5.60 -16.37 -22.88
CA GLY A 475 4.91 -15.35 -23.66
C GLY A 475 5.83 -14.28 -24.24
N VAL A 476 5.22 -13.22 -24.76
CA VAL A 476 5.90 -12.08 -25.37
C VAL A 476 5.85 -10.88 -24.43
N TYR A 477 7.00 -10.24 -24.24
CA TYR A 477 7.20 -9.09 -23.37
C TYR A 477 7.86 -7.93 -24.13
N THR A 478 7.57 -6.71 -23.72
CA THR A 478 8.38 -5.53 -24.04
C THR A 478 9.03 -5.00 -22.76
N PHE A 479 10.33 -4.72 -22.79
CA PHE A 479 11.06 -4.05 -21.72
C PHE A 479 11.64 -2.72 -22.21
N THR A 480 11.10 -1.61 -21.71
CA THR A 480 11.48 -0.25 -22.12
C THR A 480 12.31 0.42 -21.03
N ILE A 481 13.45 0.99 -21.38
CA ILE A 481 14.31 1.81 -20.51
C ILE A 481 14.16 3.28 -20.91
N TYR A 482 13.83 4.12 -19.94
CA TYR A 482 13.72 5.57 -20.04
C TYR A 482 14.83 6.21 -19.19
N ALA A 483 15.47 7.28 -19.67
CA ALA A 483 16.53 7.94 -18.89
C ALA A 483 16.67 9.44 -19.17
N ALA A 484 17.28 10.15 -18.22
CA ALA A 484 17.67 11.56 -18.34
C ALA A 484 18.95 11.86 -17.54
N THR A 485 19.77 12.81 -18.01
CA THR A 485 20.96 13.28 -17.29
C THR A 485 20.60 14.21 -16.14
N THR A 486 21.14 13.94 -14.95
CA THR A 486 20.86 14.66 -13.68
C THR A 486 20.99 16.18 -13.76
N ASN A 487 21.91 16.69 -14.58
CA ASN A 487 22.20 18.13 -14.67
C ASN A 487 21.37 18.88 -15.74
N ALA A 488 20.46 18.21 -16.45
CA ALA A 488 19.73 18.82 -17.58
C ALA A 488 18.45 19.58 -17.19
N CYS A 489 18.03 19.55 -15.93
CA CYS A 489 16.78 20.20 -15.48
C CYS A 489 16.86 21.73 -15.37
N ASN A 490 18.04 22.34 -15.44
CA ASN A 490 18.20 23.79 -15.20
C ASN A 490 18.22 24.67 -16.45
N ASP A 491 18.36 24.09 -17.66
CA ASP A 491 18.57 24.86 -18.91
C ASP A 491 17.66 24.38 -20.06
N LYS A 492 16.42 24.90 -20.09
CA LYS A 492 15.81 25.52 -21.29
C LYS A 492 14.40 26.06 -21.06
N GLN A 493 14.22 27.36 -21.26
CA GLN A 493 12.94 27.92 -21.66
C GLN A 493 12.60 27.47 -23.09
N ILE A 494 11.36 27.03 -23.35
CA ILE A 494 10.60 27.21 -24.61
C ILE A 494 9.17 26.64 -24.42
N GLY A 495 8.19 27.36 -24.97
CA GLY A 495 6.89 26.87 -25.47
C GLY A 495 6.18 25.70 -24.76
N ILE A 496 5.22 26.05 -23.91
CA ILE A 496 4.06 25.28 -23.42
C ILE A 496 3.70 24.03 -24.27
N ASN A 497 3.73 22.86 -23.65
CA ASN A 497 2.68 21.83 -23.74
C ASN A 497 2.83 20.80 -22.61
N GLU A 498 1.80 19.96 -22.42
CA GLU A 498 1.58 19.14 -21.23
C GLU A 498 2.43 17.86 -21.16
N GLN A 499 2.53 17.28 -19.96
CA GLN A 499 3.12 15.95 -19.64
C GLN A 499 4.49 15.62 -20.26
N THR A 500 5.59 15.96 -19.57
CA THR A 500 6.93 15.44 -19.90
C THR A 500 7.21 14.12 -19.19
N ASP A 501 6.82 13.01 -19.82
CA ASP A 501 7.38 11.68 -19.52
C ASP A 501 8.90 11.65 -19.75
N LEU A 502 9.61 10.74 -19.08
CA LEU A 502 11.01 10.46 -19.41
C LEU A 502 11.08 9.85 -20.82
N PRO A 503 12.04 10.25 -21.68
CA PRO A 503 12.08 9.76 -23.05
C PRO A 503 12.59 8.31 -23.11
N ALA A 504 11.99 7.50 -23.97
CA ALA A 504 12.42 6.12 -24.19
C ALA A 504 13.79 6.07 -24.89
N VAL A 505 14.76 5.42 -24.25
CA VAL A 505 16.16 5.34 -24.70
C VAL A 505 16.47 3.99 -25.35
N PHE A 506 15.90 2.90 -24.83
CA PHE A 506 16.03 1.57 -25.43
C PHE A 506 14.80 0.70 -25.15
N THR A 507 14.32 -0.03 -26.15
CA THR A 507 13.16 -0.91 -26.06
C THR A 507 13.53 -2.33 -26.53
N TYR A 508 13.45 -3.31 -25.64
CA TYR A 508 13.60 -4.74 -25.96
C TYR A 508 12.25 -5.41 -26.21
N LEU A 509 12.21 -6.33 -27.17
CA LEU A 509 11.17 -7.34 -27.34
C LEU A 509 11.74 -8.68 -26.87
N ILE A 510 11.17 -9.26 -25.82
CA ILE A 510 11.65 -10.52 -25.22
C ILE A 510 10.58 -11.59 -25.38
N ARG A 511 10.93 -12.71 -26.01
CA ARG A 511 10.07 -13.89 -26.14
C ARG A 511 10.58 -14.97 -25.20
N TYR A 512 9.80 -15.34 -24.20
CA TYR A 512 10.06 -16.51 -23.36
C TYR A 512 9.20 -17.66 -23.87
N VAL A 513 9.86 -18.68 -24.43
CA VAL A 513 9.27 -19.83 -25.16
C VAL A 513 9.23 -21.08 -24.30
#